data_AF-A0A351G5W8-F1
#
_entry.id   AF-A0A351G5W8-F1
#
_cell.length_a   1.000
_cell.length_b   1.000
_cell.length_c   1.000
_cell.angle_alpha   90.00
_cell.angle_beta   90.00
_cell.angle_gamma   90.00
#
_symmetry.space_group_name_H-M   'P 1'
#
loop_
_entity.id
_entity.type
_entity.pdbx_description
1 polymer ?
#
loop_
_entity_poly.entity_id
_entity_poly.type
_entity_poly.pdbx_seq_one_letter_code
_entity_poly.pdbx_strand_id
1 'polypeptide(L)'
;MQTEDNMVNVQLGRNAWTLFRRDLVFEKGHKDSIPTKIEIGHVITKMIAKSMQAAPVGSVAETLLGMPTTAHIMGGCPIGRSPEEGVIDLDFQVFNYPGLYVVDGSVMPANPGINPSLTITALAEYAMSRVPVKHGHTPPISPLKPA
;
A
#
# COMPACT_ATOMS: atom_id res chain seq x y z
N MET A 1 10.33 9.76 7.17
CA MET A 1 10.20 9.19 5.81
C MET A 1 11.45 8.36 5.58
N GLN A 2 11.31 7.06 5.32
CA GLN A 2 12.48 6.21 5.09
C GLN A 2 13.10 6.61 3.74
N THR A 3 14.40 6.80 3.70
CA THR A 3 15.14 7.20 2.49
C THR A 3 15.54 6.00 1.63
N GLU A 4 15.46 4.80 2.21
CA GLU A 4 15.82 3.56 1.55
C GLU A 4 14.64 3.06 0.71
N ASP A 5 14.92 2.73 -0.55
CA ASP A 5 13.96 2.06 -1.42
C ASP A 5 13.87 0.60 -0.97
N ASN A 6 12.79 0.27 -0.25
CA ASN A 6 12.56 -1.07 0.28
C ASN A 6 11.12 -1.53 0.02
N MET A 7 10.94 -2.84 -0.07
CA MET A 7 9.63 -3.40 -0.40
C MET A 7 9.42 -4.78 0.20
N VAL A 8 8.15 -5.18 0.22
CA VAL A 8 7.73 -6.55 0.51
C VAL A 8 7.02 -7.08 -0.72
N ASN A 9 7.58 -8.14 -1.33
CA ASN A 9 6.96 -8.82 -2.44
C ASN A 9 5.90 -9.79 -1.94
N VAL A 10 4.68 -9.62 -2.44
CA VAL A 10 3.55 -10.52 -2.19
C VAL A 10 3.10 -11.08 -3.52
N GLN A 11 3.07 -12.40 -3.63
CA GLN A 11 2.66 -13.08 -4.85
C GLN A 11 1.72 -14.24 -4.55
N LEU A 12 0.90 -14.62 -5.51
CA LEU A 12 0.04 -15.80 -5.38
C LEU A 12 0.90 -17.06 -5.58
N GLY A 13 1.04 -17.89 -4.54
CA GLY A 13 1.93 -19.05 -4.54
C GLY A 13 1.46 -20.18 -3.61
N ARG A 14 2.34 -21.16 -3.37
CA ARG A 14 2.12 -22.29 -2.47
C ARG A 14 3.38 -22.48 -1.63
N ASN A 15 3.24 -22.61 -0.31
CA ASN A 15 4.37 -22.94 0.55
C ASN A 15 3.90 -23.80 1.75
N ALA A 16 4.85 -24.21 2.59
CA ALA A 16 4.53 -25.00 3.80
C ALA A 16 3.62 -24.22 4.77
N TRP A 17 3.71 -22.88 4.82
CA TRP A 17 2.85 -22.03 5.63
C TRP A 17 1.40 -22.01 5.14
N THR A 18 1.16 -22.12 3.83
CA THR A 18 -0.18 -22.22 3.24
C THR A 18 -0.67 -23.67 3.16
N LEU A 19 0.01 -24.62 3.81
CA LEU A 19 -0.25 -26.06 3.70
C LEU A 19 -0.34 -26.52 2.23
N PHE A 20 0.54 -25.98 1.39
CA PHE A 20 0.58 -26.19 -0.07
C PHE A 20 -0.68 -25.74 -0.84
N ARG A 21 -1.61 -25.01 -0.21
CA ARG A 21 -2.74 -24.36 -0.89
C ARG A 21 -2.27 -23.11 -1.62
N ARG A 22 -2.98 -22.75 -2.69
CA ARG A 22 -2.70 -21.54 -3.47
C ARG A 22 -3.23 -20.35 -2.70
N ASP A 23 -2.34 -19.48 -2.25
CA ASP A 23 -2.66 -18.30 -1.44
C ASP A 23 -1.56 -17.22 -1.62
N LEU A 24 -1.76 -16.04 -1.06
CA LEU A 24 -0.75 -14.99 -1.05
C LEU A 24 0.43 -15.42 -0.17
N VAL A 25 1.63 -15.40 -0.75
CA VAL A 25 2.89 -15.73 -0.08
C VAL A 25 3.84 -14.55 -0.15
N PHE A 26 4.50 -14.29 0.98
CA PHE A 26 5.57 -13.30 1.07
C PHE A 26 6.87 -13.90 0.54
N GLU A 27 7.53 -13.21 -0.38
CA GLU A 27 8.86 -13.58 -0.81
C GLU A 27 9.89 -13.05 0.21
N LYS A 28 10.73 -13.93 0.74
CA LYS A 28 11.81 -13.56 1.68
C LYS A 28 13.09 -13.33 0.91
N GLY A 29 13.87 -12.32 1.30
CA GLY A 29 15.29 -12.22 0.92
C GLY A 29 15.59 -11.36 -0.31
N HIS A 30 14.74 -10.38 -0.65
CA HIS A 30 15.18 -9.33 -1.56
C HIS A 30 16.26 -8.45 -0.91
N LYS A 31 17.20 -7.97 -1.73
CA LYS A 31 18.28 -7.07 -1.30
C LYS A 31 17.73 -5.82 -0.59
N ASP A 32 16.52 -5.43 -0.98
CA ASP A 32 15.79 -4.25 -0.52
C ASP A 32 14.65 -4.61 0.46
N SER A 33 14.86 -5.65 1.28
CA SER A 33 13.84 -6.08 2.26
C SER A 33 13.80 -5.17 3.49
N ILE A 34 12.60 -4.97 4.04
CA ILE A 34 12.39 -4.10 5.19
C ILE A 34 13.13 -4.66 6.43
N PRO A 35 14.03 -3.89 7.07
CA PRO A 35 14.72 -4.34 8.25
C PRO A 35 13.73 -4.50 9.40
N THR A 36 13.71 -5.71 9.98
CA THR A 36 12.82 -6.05 11.11
C THR A 36 13.38 -5.59 12.46
N LYS A 37 14.61 -5.08 12.48
CA LYS A 37 15.27 -4.57 13.68
C LYS A 37 15.83 -3.19 13.42
N ILE A 38 15.38 -2.24 14.21
CA ILE A 38 15.88 -0.86 14.23
C ILE A 38 16.50 -0.63 15.60
N GLU A 39 17.83 -0.65 15.69
CA GLU A 39 18.55 -0.59 16.97
C GLU A 39 18.19 0.64 17.80
N ILE A 40 18.10 1.82 17.16
CA ILE A 40 17.70 3.05 17.84
C ILE A 40 16.27 2.96 18.40
N GLY A 41 15.37 2.27 17.71
CA GLY A 41 14.02 2.01 18.17
C GLY A 41 14.02 1.17 19.45
N HIS A 42 14.83 0.10 19.49
CA HIS A 42 14.98 -0.71 20.71
C HIS A 42 15.56 0.07 21.89
N VAL A 43 16.55 0.93 21.64
CA VAL A 43 17.15 1.79 22.67
C VAL A 43 16.08 2.72 23.25
N ILE A 44 15.36 3.45 22.41
CA ILE A 44 14.31 4.39 22.84
C ILE A 44 13.19 3.67 23.60
N THR A 45 12.69 2.55 23.08
CA THR A 45 11.63 1.77 23.74
C THR A 45 12.06 1.30 25.13
N LYS A 46 13.30 0.82 25.28
CA LYS A 46 13.84 0.42 26.60
C LYS A 46 14.01 1.62 27.54
N MET A 47 14.44 2.77 27.03
CA MET A 47 14.57 4.00 27.82
C MET A 47 13.23 4.47 28.37
N ILE A 48 12.19 4.52 27.52
CA ILE A 48 10.83 4.90 27.90
C ILE A 48 10.23 3.88 28.88
N ALA A 49 10.39 2.58 28.62
CA ALA A 49 9.92 1.53 29.52
C ALA A 49 10.54 1.67 30.93
N LYS A 50 11.84 1.96 31.01
CA LYS A 50 12.54 2.18 32.28
C LYS A 50 12.02 3.41 33.03
N SER A 51 11.78 4.54 32.35
CA SER A 51 11.26 5.75 33.01
C SER A 51 9.81 5.58 33.49
N MET A 52 9.03 4.76 32.79
CA MET A 52 7.63 4.48 33.12
C MET A 52 7.43 3.29 34.07
N GLN A 53 8.50 2.62 34.51
CA GLN A 53 8.43 1.34 35.24
C GLN A 53 7.55 0.30 34.53
N ALA A 54 7.56 0.31 33.19
CA ALA A 54 6.77 -0.56 32.34
C ALA A 54 7.65 -1.61 31.65
N ALA A 55 7.03 -2.63 31.07
CA ALA A 55 7.71 -3.61 30.22
C ALA A 55 7.77 -3.10 28.76
N PRO A 56 8.94 -3.16 28.09
CA PRO A 56 9.01 -2.89 26.66
C PRO A 56 8.33 -4.02 25.88
N VAL A 57 7.43 -3.67 24.96
CA VAL A 57 6.70 -4.62 24.11
C VAL A 57 6.95 -4.33 22.64
N GLY A 58 6.87 -5.38 21.81
CA GLY A 58 7.03 -5.32 20.36
C GLY A 58 6.32 -6.48 19.68
N SER A 59 6.28 -6.47 18.34
CA SER A 59 5.64 -7.54 17.57
C SER A 59 6.42 -8.85 17.70
N VAL A 60 5.72 -9.91 18.12
CA VAL A 60 6.27 -11.27 18.21
C VAL A 60 6.65 -11.80 16.83
N ALA A 61 5.81 -11.53 15.82
CA ALA A 61 6.05 -11.96 14.45
C ALA A 61 7.31 -11.31 13.85
N GLU A 62 7.53 -10.01 14.09
CA GLU A 62 8.76 -9.35 13.65
C GLU A 62 9.99 -9.86 14.40
N THR A 63 9.89 -9.94 15.72
CA THR A 63 11.05 -10.23 16.59
C THR A 63 11.52 -11.68 16.46
N LEU A 64 10.59 -12.64 16.39
CA LEU A 64 10.93 -14.07 16.38
C LEU A 64 10.98 -14.67 14.98
N LEU A 65 10.14 -14.20 14.05
CA LEU A 65 10.00 -14.80 12.72
C LEU A 65 10.66 -13.98 11.61
N GLY A 66 11.18 -12.79 11.93
CA GLY A 66 11.76 -11.86 10.96
C GLY A 66 10.75 -11.48 9.88
N MET A 67 9.47 -11.38 10.23
CA MET A 67 8.40 -11.04 9.31
C MET A 67 8.00 -9.58 9.51
N PRO A 68 8.46 -8.66 8.64
CA PRO A 68 8.07 -7.26 8.74
C PRO A 68 6.56 -7.13 8.58
N THR A 69 5.96 -6.24 9.37
CA THR A 69 4.52 -5.99 9.33
C THR A 69 4.24 -4.57 8.88
N THR A 70 3.17 -4.37 8.11
CA THR A 70 2.67 -3.05 7.76
C THR A 70 1.15 -3.07 7.78
N ALA A 71 0.55 -1.97 8.25
CA ALA A 71 -0.89 -1.75 8.16
C ALA A 71 -1.29 -1.13 6.81
N HIS A 72 -0.32 -0.65 6.02
CA HIS A 72 -0.56 0.09 4.79
C HIS A 72 -0.04 -0.71 3.59
N ILE A 73 -0.75 -1.78 3.23
CA ILE A 73 -0.49 -2.51 1.98
C ILE A 73 -0.93 -1.60 0.82
N MET A 74 -0.02 -1.32 -0.10
CA MET A 74 -0.23 -0.46 -1.26
C MET A 74 0.40 -1.10 -2.50
N GLY A 75 0.05 -0.57 -3.67
CA GLY A 75 0.46 -1.14 -4.95
C GLY A 75 -0.38 -2.36 -5.36
N GLY A 76 -0.01 -2.96 -6.48
CA GLY A 76 -0.71 -4.10 -7.07
C GLY A 76 -1.55 -3.75 -8.30
N CYS A 77 -2.04 -2.50 -8.40
CA CYS A 77 -2.69 -1.97 -9.61
C CYS A 77 -2.09 -0.61 -10.01
N PRO A 78 -0.77 -0.53 -10.27
CA PRO A 78 -0.10 0.74 -10.53
C PRO A 78 -0.64 1.43 -11.79
N ILE A 79 -0.63 2.77 -11.76
CA ILE A 79 -0.89 3.62 -12.92
C ILE A 79 0.27 3.50 -13.90
N GLY A 80 -0.03 3.28 -15.19
CA GLY A 80 0.95 3.17 -16.26
C GLY A 80 0.59 4.07 -17.45
N ARG A 81 1.56 4.30 -18.35
CA ARG A 81 1.29 4.94 -19.65
C ARG A 81 0.76 3.96 -20.69
N SER A 82 0.98 2.66 -20.47
CA SER A 82 0.52 1.57 -21.33
C SER A 82 0.25 0.31 -20.50
N PRO A 83 -0.44 -0.70 -21.08
CA PRO A 83 -0.71 -1.98 -20.41
C PRO A 83 0.54 -2.77 -20.02
N GLU A 84 1.71 -2.45 -20.61
CA GLU A 84 3.00 -3.07 -20.28
C GLU A 84 3.67 -2.41 -19.07
N GLU A 85 3.32 -1.16 -18.76
CA GLU A 85 3.90 -0.38 -17.66
C GLU A 85 3.01 -0.33 -16.41
N GLY A 86 1.72 -0.66 -16.53
CA GLY A 86 0.77 -0.61 -15.41
C GLY A 86 -0.52 -1.38 -15.65
N VAL A 87 -1.43 -1.33 -14.67
CA VAL A 87 -2.73 -2.01 -14.70
C VAL A 87 -3.85 -1.04 -15.11
N ILE A 88 -3.74 0.22 -14.70
CA ILE A 88 -4.69 1.29 -15.00
C ILE A 88 -4.01 2.46 -15.69
N ASP A 89 -4.79 3.25 -16.42
CA ASP A 89 -4.36 4.52 -17.02
C ASP A 89 -4.47 5.71 -16.06
N LEU A 90 -4.18 6.92 -16.56
CA LEU A 90 -4.30 8.18 -15.80
C LEU A 90 -5.74 8.58 -15.44
N ASP A 91 -6.74 7.96 -16.07
CA ASP A 91 -8.15 8.11 -15.76
C ASP A 91 -8.66 6.98 -14.84
N PHE A 92 -7.74 6.16 -14.31
CA PHE A 92 -7.98 5.06 -13.37
C PHE A 92 -8.77 3.90 -13.98
N GLN A 93 -8.88 3.85 -15.31
CA GLN A 93 -9.53 2.76 -16.04
C GLN A 93 -8.55 1.62 -16.27
N VAL A 94 -9.00 0.39 -16.08
CA VAL A 94 -8.19 -0.81 -16.32
C VAL A 94 -7.94 -0.95 -17.82
N PHE A 95 -6.67 -1.08 -18.19
CA PHE A 95 -6.29 -1.30 -19.59
C PHE A 95 -7.03 -2.50 -20.18
N ASN A 96 -7.58 -2.34 -21.38
CA ASN A 96 -8.35 -3.35 -22.12
C ASN A 96 -9.72 -3.73 -21.51
N TYR A 97 -10.18 -3.06 -20.44
CA TYR A 97 -11.49 -3.30 -19.83
C TYR A 97 -12.28 -1.99 -19.67
N PRO A 98 -12.94 -1.50 -20.75
CA PRO A 98 -13.71 -0.26 -20.70
C PRO A 98 -14.80 -0.31 -19.63
N GLY A 99 -14.88 0.73 -18.80
CA GLY A 99 -15.86 0.84 -17.72
C GLY A 99 -15.46 0.13 -16.42
N LEU A 100 -14.31 -0.54 -16.36
CA LEU A 100 -13.74 -1.08 -15.13
C LEU A 100 -12.67 -0.14 -14.58
N TYR A 101 -12.77 0.22 -13.30
CA TYR A 101 -11.86 1.17 -12.65
C TYR A 101 -11.35 0.60 -11.33
N VAL A 102 -10.14 1.01 -10.92
CA VAL A 102 -9.57 0.70 -9.60
C VAL A 102 -9.25 2.01 -8.90
N VAL A 103 -9.80 2.20 -7.70
CA VAL A 103 -9.71 3.46 -6.95
C VAL A 103 -9.54 3.18 -5.46
N ASP A 104 -8.33 2.80 -5.05
CA ASP A 104 -7.96 2.54 -3.66
C ASP A 104 -6.42 2.65 -3.48
N GLY A 105 -5.88 2.18 -2.35
CA GLY A 105 -4.43 2.20 -2.09
C GLY A 105 -3.58 1.34 -3.04
N SER A 106 -4.18 0.43 -3.82
CA SER A 106 -3.45 -0.41 -4.77
C SER A 106 -2.90 0.36 -5.98
N VAL A 107 -3.45 1.54 -6.25
CA VAL A 107 -2.98 2.42 -7.33
C VAL A 107 -1.71 3.17 -6.97
N MET A 108 -1.45 3.32 -5.66
CA MET A 108 -0.28 4.03 -5.17
C MET A 108 0.97 3.16 -5.35
N PRO A 109 2.01 3.65 -6.05
CA PRO A 109 3.19 2.85 -6.36
C PRO A 109 4.04 2.55 -5.11
N ALA A 110 3.98 3.40 -4.09
CA ALA A 110 4.76 3.26 -2.87
C ALA A 110 4.08 3.96 -1.68
N ASN A 111 4.49 3.59 -0.47
CA ASN A 111 4.06 4.25 0.75
C ASN A 111 4.72 5.63 0.89
N PRO A 112 3.97 6.73 1.11
CA PRO A 112 4.55 8.05 1.34
C PRO A 112 5.26 8.20 2.71
N GLY A 113 5.37 7.13 3.50
CA GLY A 113 6.01 7.13 4.83
C GLY A 113 5.17 7.80 5.92
N ILE A 114 3.93 8.16 5.59
CA ILE A 114 2.89 8.70 6.47
C ILE A 114 1.58 7.97 6.17
N ASN A 115 0.52 8.28 6.93
CA ASN A 115 -0.79 7.68 6.69
C ASN A 115 -1.31 8.04 5.27
N PRO A 116 -1.57 7.06 4.39
CA PRO A 116 -1.95 7.31 3.00
C PRO A 116 -3.43 7.71 2.84
N SER A 117 -4.27 7.67 3.88
CA SER A 117 -5.74 7.84 3.73
C SER A 117 -6.13 9.09 2.95
N LEU A 118 -5.54 10.26 3.26
CA LEU A 118 -5.87 11.50 2.55
C LEU A 118 -5.35 11.53 1.11
N THR A 119 -4.24 10.86 0.84
CA THR A 119 -3.73 10.69 -0.54
C THR A 119 -4.68 9.81 -1.34
N ILE A 120 -5.17 8.71 -0.77
CA ILE A 120 -6.15 7.84 -1.40
C ILE A 120 -7.45 8.62 -1.66
N THR A 121 -7.92 9.42 -0.69
CA THR A 121 -9.09 10.28 -0.88
C THR A 121 -8.89 11.27 -2.03
N ALA A 122 -7.76 11.98 -2.08
CA ALA A 122 -7.48 12.95 -3.14
C ALA A 122 -7.42 12.27 -4.52
N LEU A 123 -6.80 11.10 -4.63
CA LEU A 123 -6.76 10.33 -5.88
C LEU A 123 -8.15 9.82 -6.28
N ALA A 124 -8.98 9.42 -5.30
CA ALA A 124 -10.34 9.01 -5.56
C ALA A 124 -11.22 10.16 -6.06
N GLU A 125 -11.11 11.35 -5.44
CA GLU A 125 -11.80 12.55 -5.92
C GLU A 125 -11.34 12.94 -7.33
N TYR A 126 -10.04 12.87 -7.58
CA TYR A 126 -9.48 13.10 -8.91
C TYR A 126 -10.05 12.10 -9.92
N ALA A 127 -10.00 10.80 -9.66
CA ALA A 127 -10.56 9.77 -10.55
C ALA A 127 -12.05 9.99 -10.83
N MET A 128 -12.84 10.30 -9.80
CA MET A 128 -14.27 10.56 -9.96
C MET A 128 -14.56 11.83 -10.74
N SER A 129 -13.68 12.84 -10.72
CA SER A 129 -13.80 14.04 -11.58
C SER A 129 -13.66 13.73 -13.08
N ARG A 130 -13.06 12.59 -13.42
CA ARG A 130 -12.89 12.11 -14.81
C ARG A 130 -14.10 11.29 -15.30
N VAL A 131 -14.91 10.76 -14.38
CA VAL A 131 -16.09 9.97 -14.72
C VAL A 131 -17.17 10.91 -15.28
N PRO A 132 -17.67 10.65 -16.50
CA PRO A 132 -18.69 11.48 -17.10
C PRO A 132 -20.01 11.38 -16.32
N VAL A 133 -20.73 12.50 -16.26
CA VAL A 133 -22.07 12.52 -15.67
C VAL A 133 -22.98 11.57 -16.46
N LYS A 134 -23.68 10.69 -15.74
CA LYS A 134 -24.66 9.78 -16.33
C LYS A 134 -25.72 10.58 -17.09
N HIS A 135 -26.06 10.14 -18.30
CA HIS A 135 -27.09 10.80 -19.11
C HIS A 135 -28.42 10.91 -18.35
N GLY A 136 -29.05 12.09 -18.40
CA GLY A 136 -30.28 12.39 -17.67
C GLY A 136 -30.10 12.63 -16.17
N HIS A 137 -28.88 12.64 -15.65
CA HIS A 137 -28.59 13.00 -14.27
C HIS A 137 -27.98 14.40 -14.18
N THR A 138 -28.49 15.22 -13.27
CA THR A 138 -27.86 16.50 -12.90
C THR A 138 -27.19 16.29 -11.54
N PRO A 139 -25.86 16.40 -11.45
CA PRO A 139 -25.18 16.18 -10.17
C PRO A 139 -25.60 17.25 -9.17
N PRO A 140 -25.74 16.90 -7.87
CA PRO A 140 -26.17 17.83 -6.83
C PRO A 140 -25.14 18.95 -6.56
N ILE A 141 -23.92 18.78 -7.05
CA ILE A 141 -22.81 19.71 -6.92
C ILE A 141 -22.16 19.84 -8.30
N SER A 142 -21.78 21.05 -8.71
CA SER A 142 -21.02 21.22 -9.95
C SER A 142 -19.71 20.42 -9.85
N PRO A 143 -19.31 19.69 -10.91
CA PRO A 143 -18.01 19.04 -10.94
C PRO A 143 -16.91 20.05 -10.62
N LEU A 144 -15.90 19.62 -9.87
CA LEU A 144 -14.69 20.42 -9.69
C LEU A 144 -14.17 20.79 -11.08
N LYS A 145 -13.97 22.09 -11.30
CA LYS A 145 -13.34 22.54 -12.54
C LYS A 145 -11.93 21.94 -12.59
N PRO A 146 -11.50 21.37 -13.73
CA PRO A 146 -10.11 20.98 -13.88
C PRO A 146 -9.23 22.21 -13.62
N ALA A 147 -8.16 22.01 -12.85
CA ALA A 147 -7.18 23.04 -12.54
C ALA A 147 -6.45 23.54 -13.79
#